data_AF-A0A2A7ANS6-F1
#
_entry.id   AF-A0A2A7ANS6-F1
#
_cell.length_a   1.000
_cell.length_b   1.000
_cell.length_c   1.000
_cell.angle_alpha   90.00
_cell.angle_beta   90.00
_cell.angle_gamma   90.00
#
_symmetry.space_group_name_H-M   'P 1'
#
loop_
_entity.id
_entity.type
_entity.pdbx_description
1 polymer ?
#
loop_
_entity_poly.entity_id
_entity_poly.type
_entity_poly.pdbx_seq_one_letter_code
_entity_poly.pdbx_strand_id
1 'polypeptide(L)'
;MYTMKRGAKCHDIMDRVGNCWNQNLKLCLKSNGYTQETFAKAYKKQYGTGNQADVYRWLNVGNMSGSSGKRIGLPSYDTMKRIADFFHVTVGYLTGETDYETFEMERACKYFGVSEETGKVLKKTAGSTHDCIEHGDQSDNYQRIIDAFFTSERFSEFIYDLRQLDDAYSEDTLIFKKMELRYGKKALDEVRRLQSDEIDYKHDPNAPKLPELQIEIWNAMEHADDKCYENSFKIKLARYELRESFERLIDSLYPR
;
A
#
# COMPACT_ATOMS: atom_id res chain seq x y z
N MET A 1 -31.40 -29.76 -32.26
CA MET A 1 -31.93 -29.21 -30.99
C MET A 1 -30.91 -29.48 -29.90
N TYR A 2 -30.06 -28.51 -29.59
CA TYR A 2 -29.05 -28.62 -28.53
C TYR A 2 -29.57 -27.84 -27.32
N THR A 3 -30.06 -28.55 -26.32
CA THR A 3 -30.50 -27.96 -25.05
C THR A 3 -29.26 -27.64 -24.21
N MET A 4 -28.92 -26.35 -24.11
CA MET A 4 -27.94 -25.89 -23.12
C MET A 4 -28.46 -26.23 -21.72
N LYS A 5 -27.72 -27.06 -20.98
CA LYS A 5 -27.94 -27.26 -19.54
C LYS A 5 -27.75 -25.93 -18.82
N ARG A 6 -28.84 -25.30 -18.39
CA ARG A 6 -28.83 -24.25 -17.36
C ARG A 6 -28.27 -24.87 -16.07
N GLY A 7 -27.12 -24.41 -15.59
CA GLY A 7 -26.65 -24.81 -14.25
C GLY A 7 -25.19 -24.58 -13.86
N ALA A 8 -24.27 -24.33 -14.79
CA ALA A 8 -22.83 -24.38 -14.47
C ALA A 8 -22.13 -23.03 -14.21
N LYS A 9 -22.85 -21.92 -13.96
CA LYS A 9 -22.22 -20.57 -13.87
C LYS A 9 -22.48 -19.76 -12.59
N CYS A 10 -23.20 -20.29 -11.59
CA CYS A 10 -23.60 -19.50 -10.40
C CYS A 10 -22.80 -19.81 -9.12
N HIS A 11 -22.25 -21.03 -8.98
CA HIS A 11 -21.50 -21.41 -7.79
C HIS A 11 -20.18 -20.66 -7.65
N ASP A 12 -19.44 -20.48 -8.75
CA ASP A 12 -18.14 -19.77 -8.75
C ASP A 12 -18.26 -18.31 -8.28
N ILE A 13 -19.32 -17.60 -8.70
CA ILE A 13 -19.57 -16.22 -8.27
C ILE A 13 -19.91 -16.18 -6.77
N MET A 14 -20.80 -17.06 -6.30
CA MET A 14 -21.18 -17.12 -4.90
C MET A 14 -20.01 -17.55 -3.99
N ASP A 15 -19.13 -18.39 -4.51
CA ASP A 15 -17.91 -18.83 -3.80
C ASP A 15 -16.90 -17.68 -3.71
N ARG A 16 -16.71 -16.94 -4.81
CA ARG A 16 -15.88 -15.73 -4.83
C ARG A 16 -16.40 -14.68 -3.85
N VAL A 17 -17.69 -14.34 -3.91
CA VAL A 17 -18.31 -13.37 -3.01
C VAL A 17 -18.22 -13.83 -1.55
N GLY A 18 -18.46 -15.12 -1.27
CA GLY A 18 -18.30 -15.69 0.06
C GLY A 18 -16.86 -15.61 0.58
N ASN A 19 -15.86 -15.84 -0.29
CA ASN A 19 -14.45 -15.72 0.06
C ASN A 19 -14.06 -14.27 0.35
N CYS A 20 -14.44 -13.32 -0.50
CA CYS A 20 -14.26 -11.89 -0.27
C CYS A 20 -14.92 -11.45 1.04
N TRP A 21 -16.18 -11.87 1.26
CA TRP A 21 -16.91 -11.62 2.51
C TRP A 21 -16.15 -12.10 3.75
N ASN A 22 -15.71 -13.36 3.75
CA ASN A 22 -14.99 -13.91 4.89
C ASN A 22 -13.65 -13.20 5.13
N GLN A 23 -12.92 -12.89 4.06
CA GLN A 23 -11.63 -12.21 4.14
C GLN A 23 -11.79 -10.77 4.65
N ASN A 24 -12.66 -9.99 4.01
CA ASN A 24 -12.80 -8.57 4.28
C ASN A 24 -13.47 -8.32 5.63
N LEU A 25 -14.46 -9.13 6.04
CA LEU A 25 -15.01 -9.06 7.39
C LEU A 25 -13.96 -9.40 8.46
N LYS A 26 -13.10 -10.40 8.23
CA LYS A 26 -11.98 -10.70 9.15
C LYS A 26 -10.99 -9.54 9.25
N LEU A 27 -10.68 -8.89 8.12
CA LEU A 27 -9.84 -7.70 8.08
C LEU A 27 -10.48 -6.55 8.88
N CYS A 28 -11.77 -6.27 8.68
CA CYS A 28 -12.51 -5.27 9.47
C CYS A 28 -12.39 -5.53 10.98
N LEU A 29 -12.59 -6.78 11.42
CA LEU A 29 -12.42 -7.14 12.83
C LEU A 29 -10.99 -6.84 13.31
N LYS A 30 -9.98 -7.31 12.57
CA LYS A 30 -8.56 -7.16 12.95
C LYS A 30 -8.14 -5.68 13.01
N SER A 31 -8.46 -4.90 11.99
CA SER A 31 -8.07 -3.48 11.91
C SER A 31 -8.72 -2.63 12.98
N ASN A 32 -9.88 -3.05 13.50
CA ASN A 32 -10.60 -2.36 14.58
C ASN A 32 -10.37 -3.00 15.96
N GLY A 33 -9.42 -3.93 16.10
CA GLY A 33 -9.07 -4.54 17.40
C GLY A 33 -10.14 -5.47 17.98
N TYR A 34 -11.06 -6.00 17.17
CA TYR A 34 -12.12 -6.90 17.63
C TYR A 34 -11.73 -8.38 17.49
N THR A 35 -12.09 -9.16 18.51
CA THR A 35 -12.27 -10.61 18.40
C THR A 35 -13.72 -10.90 18.00
N GLN A 36 -14.06 -12.15 17.63
CA GLN A 36 -15.45 -12.52 17.36
C GLN A 36 -16.37 -12.23 18.57
N GLU A 37 -15.86 -12.46 19.78
CA GLU A 37 -16.63 -12.26 21.01
C GLU A 37 -16.84 -10.77 21.30
N THR A 38 -15.78 -9.95 21.21
CA THR A 38 -15.90 -8.51 21.47
C THR A 38 -16.72 -7.82 20.39
N PHE A 39 -16.61 -8.25 19.13
CA PHE A 39 -17.49 -7.80 18.04
C PHE A 39 -18.95 -8.16 18.32
N ALA A 40 -19.26 -9.41 18.68
CA ALA A 40 -20.64 -9.81 19.00
C ALA A 40 -21.25 -8.95 20.13
N LYS A 41 -20.47 -8.66 21.18
CA LYS A 41 -20.91 -7.80 22.28
C LYS A 41 -21.17 -6.36 21.83
N ALA A 42 -20.24 -5.77 21.06
CA ALA A 42 -20.37 -4.40 20.56
C ALA A 42 -21.52 -4.26 19.56
N TYR A 43 -21.63 -5.19 18.61
CA TYR A 43 -22.69 -5.23 17.61
C TYR A 43 -24.07 -5.38 18.27
N LYS A 44 -24.21 -6.29 19.26
CA LYS A 44 -25.45 -6.44 20.03
C LYS A 44 -25.81 -5.20 20.83
N LYS A 45 -24.82 -4.52 21.41
CA LYS A 45 -25.03 -3.26 22.11
C LYS A 45 -25.57 -2.17 21.18
N GLN A 46 -25.10 -2.11 19.95
CA GLN A 46 -25.51 -1.09 18.96
C GLN A 46 -26.86 -1.40 18.29
N TYR A 47 -27.11 -2.66 17.91
CA TYR A 47 -28.27 -3.03 17.09
C TYR A 47 -29.30 -3.92 17.78
N GLY A 48 -29.08 -4.30 19.04
CA GLY A 48 -29.99 -5.15 19.82
C GLY A 48 -30.05 -6.63 19.40
N THR A 49 -29.28 -7.03 18.38
CA THR A 49 -29.26 -8.38 17.80
C THR A 49 -27.84 -8.83 17.48
N GLY A 50 -27.65 -10.08 17.05
CA GLY A 50 -26.34 -10.66 16.72
C GLY A 50 -25.64 -11.22 17.95
N ASN A 51 -25.64 -12.54 18.09
CA ASN A 51 -24.90 -13.25 19.13
C ASN A 51 -23.61 -13.87 18.57
N GLN A 52 -22.82 -14.53 19.43
CA GLN A 52 -21.56 -15.14 19.04
C GLN A 52 -21.72 -16.25 17.99
N ALA A 53 -22.84 -16.99 17.99
CA ALA A 53 -23.13 -17.98 16.95
C ALA A 53 -23.48 -17.33 15.60
N ASP A 54 -24.12 -16.15 15.62
CA ASP A 54 -24.39 -15.39 14.40
C ASP A 54 -23.09 -14.86 13.80
N VAL A 55 -22.22 -14.25 14.61
CA VAL A 55 -20.90 -13.78 14.18
C VAL A 55 -20.05 -14.93 13.63
N TYR A 56 -20.06 -16.10 14.27
CA TYR A 56 -19.39 -17.27 13.75
C TYR A 56 -19.90 -17.63 12.35
N ARG A 57 -21.22 -17.63 12.12
CA ARG A 57 -21.78 -17.90 10.79
C ARG A 57 -21.38 -16.84 9.77
N TRP A 58 -21.41 -15.56 10.16
CA TRP A 58 -21.01 -14.47 9.28
C TRP A 58 -19.55 -14.59 8.85
N LEU A 59 -18.64 -15.11 9.66
CA LEU A 59 -17.22 -15.24 9.32
C LEU A 59 -16.84 -16.53 8.57
N ASN A 60 -17.83 -17.41 8.32
CA ASN A 60 -17.64 -18.73 7.76
C ASN A 60 -18.64 -19.00 6.61
N VAL A 61 -18.98 -17.97 5.83
CA VAL A 61 -19.83 -18.13 4.65
C VAL A 61 -19.19 -19.12 3.68
N GLY A 62 -20.00 -19.99 3.09
CA GLY A 62 -19.53 -21.04 2.19
C GLY A 62 -19.04 -22.32 2.88
N ASN A 63 -18.77 -22.30 4.20
CA ASN A 63 -18.42 -23.51 4.94
C ASN A 63 -19.66 -24.36 5.27
N MET A 64 -19.45 -25.63 5.59
CA MET A 64 -20.52 -26.52 6.04
C MET A 64 -20.83 -26.27 7.52
N SER A 65 -22.11 -26.05 7.83
CA SER A 65 -22.57 -25.92 9.21
C SER A 65 -22.56 -27.29 9.90
N GLY A 66 -21.77 -27.43 10.96
CA GLY A 66 -21.65 -28.69 11.71
C GLY A 66 -22.95 -29.18 12.36
N SER A 67 -23.93 -28.31 12.61
CA SER A 67 -25.20 -28.67 13.24
C SER A 67 -26.33 -28.99 12.25
N SER A 68 -26.27 -28.45 11.02
CA SER A 68 -27.35 -28.61 10.03
C SER A 68 -26.93 -29.38 8.78
N GLY A 69 -25.63 -29.61 8.57
CA GLY A 69 -25.09 -30.19 7.35
C GLY A 69 -25.35 -29.33 6.10
N LYS A 70 -25.81 -28.07 6.27
CA LYS A 70 -26.06 -27.13 5.16
C LYS A 70 -24.90 -26.16 5.02
N ARG A 71 -24.66 -25.72 3.80
CA ARG A 71 -23.71 -24.66 3.50
C ARG A 71 -24.17 -23.34 4.12
N ILE A 72 -23.28 -22.66 4.84
CA ILE A 72 -23.55 -21.36 5.45
C ILE A 72 -23.70 -20.35 4.32
N GLY A 73 -24.90 -19.78 4.18
CA GLY A 73 -25.17 -18.70 3.25
C GLY A 73 -24.64 -17.37 3.76
N LEU A 74 -24.56 -16.40 2.84
CA LEU A 74 -24.42 -15.00 3.20
C LEU A 74 -25.51 -14.58 4.19
N PRO A 75 -25.23 -13.66 5.13
CA PRO A 75 -26.28 -13.12 5.98
C PRO A 75 -27.30 -12.34 5.15
N SER A 76 -28.46 -12.04 5.73
CA SER A 76 -29.46 -11.21 5.06
C SER A 76 -28.85 -9.85 4.67
N TYR A 77 -29.32 -9.25 3.58
CA TYR A 77 -28.79 -7.97 3.12
C TYR A 77 -28.93 -6.84 4.16
N ASP A 78 -29.99 -6.87 4.98
CA ASP A 78 -30.15 -5.95 6.11
C ASP A 78 -29.05 -6.15 7.17
N THR A 79 -28.70 -7.41 7.48
CA THR A 79 -27.56 -7.73 8.35
C THR A 79 -26.24 -7.29 7.73
N MET A 80 -26.06 -7.47 6.41
CA MET A 80 -24.86 -6.99 5.71
C MET A 80 -24.72 -5.48 5.83
N LYS A 81 -25.81 -4.73 5.64
CA LYS A 81 -25.83 -3.27 5.80
C LYS A 81 -25.43 -2.84 7.19
N ARG A 82 -25.95 -3.49 8.25
CA ARG A 82 -25.58 -3.16 9.64
C ARG A 82 -24.12 -3.50 9.95
N ILE A 83 -23.60 -4.61 9.41
CA ILE A 83 -22.18 -4.96 9.55
C ILE A 83 -21.31 -3.93 8.84
N ALA A 84 -21.68 -3.54 7.61
CA ALA A 84 -20.97 -2.54 6.84
C ALA A 84 -20.98 -1.17 7.54
N ASP A 85 -22.14 -0.73 8.03
CA ASP A 85 -22.32 0.50 8.82
C ASP A 85 -21.48 0.50 10.11
N PHE A 86 -21.46 -0.63 10.84
CA PHE A 86 -20.66 -0.78 12.06
C PHE A 86 -19.17 -0.53 11.82
N PHE A 87 -18.65 -0.97 10.67
CA PHE A 87 -17.24 -0.81 10.30
C PHE A 87 -16.99 0.40 9.40
N HIS A 88 -18.00 1.22 9.12
CA HIS A 88 -17.93 2.36 8.21
C HIS A 88 -17.41 2.02 6.80
N VAL A 89 -17.78 0.83 6.31
CA VAL A 89 -17.48 0.34 4.95
C VAL A 89 -18.77 0.14 4.15
N THR A 90 -18.65 -0.14 2.86
CA THR A 90 -19.77 -0.54 2.02
C THR A 90 -19.97 -2.05 2.02
N VAL A 91 -21.19 -2.50 1.72
CA VAL A 91 -21.43 -3.92 1.42
C VAL A 91 -20.61 -4.36 0.20
N GLY A 92 -20.38 -3.45 -0.75
CA GLY A 92 -19.52 -3.68 -1.92
C GLY A 92 -18.10 -4.07 -1.51
N TYR A 93 -17.49 -3.34 -0.57
CA TYR A 93 -16.20 -3.73 0.00
C TYR A 93 -16.23 -5.13 0.61
N LEU A 94 -17.20 -5.40 1.49
CA LEU A 94 -17.30 -6.71 2.13
C LEU A 94 -17.47 -7.83 1.09
N THR A 95 -18.22 -7.60 0.02
CA THR A 95 -18.51 -8.63 -1.00
C THR A 95 -17.48 -8.69 -2.14
N GLY A 96 -16.50 -7.78 -2.18
CA GLY A 96 -15.48 -7.70 -3.22
C GLY A 96 -15.96 -7.06 -4.53
N GLU A 97 -17.00 -6.23 -4.48
CA GLU A 97 -17.40 -5.36 -5.60
C GLU A 97 -16.45 -4.17 -5.78
N THR A 98 -15.78 -3.77 -4.69
CA THR A 98 -14.74 -2.74 -4.67
C THR A 98 -13.66 -3.13 -3.67
N ASP A 99 -12.41 -2.74 -3.98
CA ASP A 99 -11.28 -2.89 -3.07
C ASP A 99 -11.14 -1.72 -2.09
N TYR A 100 -11.99 -0.69 -2.24
CA TYR A 100 -12.05 0.49 -1.36
C TYR A 100 -13.11 0.29 -0.28
N GLU A 101 -12.89 0.82 0.91
CA GLU A 101 -13.85 0.79 2.01
C GLU A 101 -15.20 1.41 1.60
N THR A 102 -15.18 2.46 0.78
CA THR A 102 -16.40 3.12 0.25
C THR A 102 -16.31 3.48 -1.22
N PHE A 103 -17.47 3.54 -1.90
CA PHE A 103 -17.56 3.97 -3.29
C PHE A 103 -17.23 5.47 -3.46
N GLU A 104 -17.52 6.28 -2.45
CA GLU A 104 -17.11 7.69 -2.40
C GLU A 104 -15.60 7.83 -2.43
N MET A 105 -14.90 7.07 -1.58
CA MET A 105 -13.44 7.06 -1.54
C MET A 105 -12.85 6.53 -2.84
N GLU A 106 -13.42 5.46 -3.40
CA GLU A 106 -13.01 4.92 -4.70
C GLU A 106 -13.10 5.99 -5.81
N ARG A 107 -14.25 6.67 -5.92
CA ARG A 107 -14.46 7.72 -6.92
C ARG A 107 -13.47 8.87 -6.76
N ALA A 108 -13.28 9.35 -5.53
CA ALA A 108 -12.34 10.44 -5.25
C ALA A 108 -10.89 10.04 -5.59
N CYS A 109 -10.43 8.88 -5.11
CA CYS A 109 -9.08 8.40 -5.35
C CYS A 109 -8.81 8.17 -6.84
N LYS A 110 -9.74 7.53 -7.56
CA LYS A 110 -9.63 7.34 -9.02
C LYS A 110 -9.64 8.67 -9.77
N TYR A 111 -10.43 9.65 -9.34
CA TYR A 111 -10.48 10.97 -9.96
C TYR A 111 -9.14 11.71 -9.85
N PHE A 112 -8.50 11.66 -8.67
CA PHE A 112 -7.21 12.30 -8.45
C PHE A 112 -5.99 11.45 -8.85
N GLY A 113 -6.18 10.17 -9.18
CA GLY A 113 -5.09 9.26 -9.50
C GLY A 113 -4.24 8.86 -8.29
N VAL A 114 -4.84 8.79 -7.10
CA VAL A 114 -4.15 8.47 -5.84
C VAL A 114 -4.66 7.17 -5.22
N SER A 115 -3.92 6.62 -4.25
CA SER A 115 -4.32 5.42 -3.52
C SER A 115 -5.36 5.72 -2.45
N GLU A 116 -6.09 4.70 -1.98
CA GLU A 116 -7.03 4.84 -0.86
C GLU A 116 -6.34 5.37 0.40
N GLU A 117 -5.13 4.90 0.70
CA GLU A 117 -4.35 5.34 1.85
C GLU A 117 -4.04 6.84 1.78
N THR A 118 -3.74 7.36 0.59
CA THR A 118 -3.61 8.81 0.37
C THR A 118 -4.91 9.55 0.67
N GLY A 119 -6.05 9.04 0.18
CA GLY A 119 -7.37 9.62 0.46
C GLY A 119 -7.72 9.61 1.95
N LYS A 120 -7.40 8.53 2.67
CA LYS A 120 -7.58 8.40 4.13
C LYS A 120 -6.73 9.42 4.89
N VAL A 121 -5.48 9.62 4.49
CA VAL A 121 -4.61 10.66 5.08
C VAL A 121 -5.18 12.05 4.87
N LEU A 122 -5.64 12.38 3.65
CA LEU A 122 -6.28 13.68 3.38
C LEU A 122 -7.54 13.88 4.21
N LYS A 123 -8.42 12.86 4.28
CA LYS A 123 -9.62 12.88 5.13
C LYS A 123 -9.27 13.09 6.60
N LYS A 124 -8.26 12.40 7.13
CA LYS A 124 -7.83 12.54 8.52
C LYS A 124 -7.27 13.93 8.84
N THR A 125 -6.59 14.55 7.88
CA THR A 125 -5.97 15.86 8.06
C THR A 125 -6.99 17.00 7.92
N ALA A 126 -7.89 16.93 6.94
CA ALA A 126 -8.83 17.99 6.62
C ALA A 126 -10.25 17.78 7.19
N GLY A 127 -10.56 16.58 7.69
CA GLY A 127 -11.89 16.19 8.13
C GLY A 127 -12.28 16.79 9.48
N SER A 128 -13.59 16.82 9.73
CA SER A 128 -14.21 17.43 10.91
C SER A 128 -14.74 16.40 11.93
N THR A 129 -14.31 15.14 11.82
CA THR A 129 -14.75 14.06 12.71
C THR A 129 -13.73 13.81 13.82
N HIS A 130 -14.17 13.19 14.92
CA HIS A 130 -13.34 13.00 16.12
C HIS A 130 -12.06 12.17 15.90
N ASP A 131 -12.00 11.35 14.86
CA ASP A 131 -10.84 10.56 14.43
C ASP A 131 -9.80 11.37 13.61
N CYS A 132 -10.12 12.62 13.26
CA CYS A 132 -9.24 13.54 12.55
C CYS A 132 -8.24 14.22 13.49
N ILE A 133 -7.28 14.94 12.90
CA ILE A 133 -6.30 15.76 13.65
C ILE A 133 -7.06 16.74 14.55
N GLU A 134 -6.58 16.86 15.80
CA GLU A 134 -7.22 17.71 16.84
C GLU A 134 -8.72 17.45 16.97
N HIS A 135 -9.15 16.19 16.79
CA HIS A 135 -10.54 15.76 16.88
C HIS A 135 -11.51 16.50 15.93
N GLY A 136 -10.98 17.13 14.87
CA GLY A 136 -11.74 17.91 13.90
C GLY A 136 -12.02 19.36 14.30
N ASP A 137 -11.59 19.79 15.50
CA ASP A 137 -11.90 21.13 16.06
C ASP A 137 -11.32 22.27 15.20
N GLN A 138 -10.20 22.03 14.51
CA GLN A 138 -9.52 22.99 13.64
C GLN A 138 -9.62 22.61 12.15
N SER A 139 -10.60 21.80 11.77
CA SER A 139 -10.76 21.31 10.40
C SER A 139 -10.77 22.42 9.34
N ASP A 140 -11.47 23.53 9.59
CA ASP A 140 -11.48 24.70 8.69
C ASP A 140 -10.08 25.29 8.46
N ASN A 141 -9.25 25.33 9.51
CA ASN A 141 -7.87 25.83 9.42
C ASN A 141 -7.00 24.87 8.59
N TYR A 142 -7.10 23.57 8.83
CA TYR A 142 -6.36 22.57 8.04
C TYR A 142 -6.81 22.52 6.58
N GLN A 143 -8.12 22.63 6.32
CA GLN A 143 -8.67 22.73 4.97
C GLN A 143 -8.08 23.95 4.24
N ARG A 144 -8.13 25.13 4.86
CA ARG A 144 -7.55 26.35 4.29
C ARG A 144 -6.05 26.21 3.99
N ILE A 145 -5.28 25.58 4.88
CA ILE A 145 -3.84 25.37 4.69
C ILE A 145 -3.58 24.39 3.55
N ILE A 146 -4.31 23.27 3.50
CA ILE A 146 -4.22 22.27 2.44
C ILE A 146 -4.57 22.91 1.09
N ASP A 147 -5.68 23.62 1.02
CA ASP A 147 -6.14 24.30 -0.20
C ASP A 147 -5.08 25.28 -0.68
N ALA A 148 -4.56 26.15 0.21
CA ALA A 148 -3.50 27.09 -0.14
C ALA A 148 -2.24 26.36 -0.64
N PHE A 149 -1.81 25.30 0.03
CA PHE A 149 -0.65 24.50 -0.34
C PHE A 149 -0.79 23.87 -1.73
N PHE A 150 -1.89 23.19 -2.02
CA PHE A 150 -2.10 22.50 -3.30
C PHE A 150 -2.43 23.44 -4.45
N THR A 151 -3.03 24.60 -4.17
CA THR A 151 -3.39 25.60 -5.19
C THR A 151 -2.30 26.62 -5.46
N SER A 152 -1.22 26.63 -4.67
CA SER A 152 -0.05 27.48 -4.96
C SER A 152 0.53 27.13 -6.33
N GLU A 153 0.83 28.14 -7.13
CA GLU A 153 1.50 27.98 -8.43
C GLU A 153 2.86 27.25 -8.28
N ARG A 154 3.50 27.37 -7.11
CA ARG A 154 4.78 26.73 -6.78
C ARG A 154 4.67 25.26 -6.38
N PHE A 155 3.46 24.75 -6.10
CA PHE A 155 3.29 23.36 -5.72
C PHE A 155 3.74 22.41 -6.84
N SER A 156 3.40 22.74 -8.09
CA SER A 156 3.78 21.94 -9.25
C SER A 156 5.32 21.89 -9.45
N GLU A 157 6.01 23.01 -9.22
CA GLU A 157 7.48 23.11 -9.25
C GLU A 157 8.10 22.22 -8.16
N PHE A 158 7.59 22.30 -6.93
CA PHE A 158 8.05 21.44 -5.83
C PHE A 158 7.89 19.94 -6.12
N ILE A 159 6.73 19.53 -6.66
CA ILE A 159 6.51 18.12 -7.04
C ILE A 159 7.42 17.69 -8.18
N TYR A 160 7.70 18.57 -9.14
CA TYR A 160 8.64 18.30 -10.22
C TYR A 160 10.04 18.05 -9.67
N ASP A 161 10.56 18.90 -8.79
CA ASP A 161 11.89 18.72 -8.20
C ASP A 161 11.97 17.49 -7.29
N LEU A 162 10.87 17.16 -6.61
CA LEU A 162 10.78 15.94 -5.81
C LEU A 162 10.89 14.70 -6.70
N ARG A 163 10.25 14.73 -7.88
CA ARG A 163 10.41 13.67 -8.90
C ARG A 163 11.84 13.60 -9.42
N GLN A 164 12.50 14.73 -9.68
CA GLN A 164 13.90 14.73 -10.12
C GLN A 164 14.82 14.08 -9.09
N LEU A 165 14.55 14.28 -7.80
CA LEU A 165 15.25 13.59 -6.73
C LEU A 165 14.97 12.07 -6.73
N ASP A 166 13.72 11.66 -6.91
CA ASP A 166 13.32 10.25 -6.98
C ASP A 166 13.96 9.52 -8.18
N ASP A 167 13.98 10.18 -9.35
CA ASP A 167 14.64 9.68 -10.56
C ASP A 167 16.15 9.47 -10.30
N ALA A 168 16.82 10.41 -9.62
CA ALA A 168 18.23 10.28 -9.25
C ALA A 168 18.49 9.09 -8.31
N TYR A 169 17.63 8.83 -7.33
CA TYR A 169 17.75 7.64 -6.46
C TYR A 169 17.46 6.34 -7.20
N SER A 170 16.57 6.38 -8.19
CA SER A 170 16.21 5.24 -9.00
C SER A 170 17.33 4.79 -9.93
N GLU A 171 18.18 5.71 -10.42
CA GLU A 171 19.34 5.37 -11.26
C GLU A 171 20.27 4.36 -10.56
N ASP A 172 20.65 4.59 -9.30
CA ASP A 172 21.50 3.68 -8.52
C ASP A 172 20.83 2.31 -8.36
N THR A 173 19.56 2.31 -8.00
CA THR A 173 18.77 1.09 -7.81
C THR A 173 18.71 0.26 -9.11
N LEU A 174 18.57 0.93 -10.26
CA LEU A 174 18.54 0.29 -11.57
C LEU A 174 19.88 -0.32 -11.97
N ILE A 175 21.00 0.31 -11.60
CA ILE A 175 22.34 -0.24 -11.84
C ILE A 175 22.48 -1.60 -11.15
N PHE A 176 22.20 -1.66 -9.83
CA PHE A 176 22.30 -2.92 -9.08
C PHE A 176 21.28 -3.97 -9.53
N LYS A 177 20.06 -3.57 -9.86
CA LYS A 177 19.03 -4.50 -10.37
C LYS A 177 19.43 -5.13 -11.70
N LYS A 178 20.05 -4.37 -12.61
CA LYS A 178 20.58 -4.90 -13.88
C LYS A 178 21.70 -5.91 -13.64
N MET A 179 22.56 -5.66 -12.66
CA MET A 179 23.61 -6.60 -12.29
C MET A 179 23.05 -7.89 -11.68
N GLU A 180 22.07 -7.78 -10.77
CA GLU A 180 21.41 -8.93 -10.17
C GLU A 180 20.70 -9.80 -11.22
N LEU A 181 20.08 -9.18 -12.22
CA LEU A 181 19.49 -9.89 -13.36
C LEU A 181 20.54 -10.59 -14.24
N ARG A 182 21.72 -10.00 -14.43
CA ARG A 182 22.77 -10.54 -15.30
C ARG A 182 23.56 -11.68 -14.65
N TYR A 183 23.96 -11.49 -13.40
CA TYR A 183 24.91 -12.38 -12.71
C TYR A 183 24.26 -13.23 -11.60
N GLY A 184 23.08 -12.83 -11.14
CA GLY A 184 22.42 -13.45 -9.99
C GLY A 184 23.00 -12.96 -8.66
N LYS A 185 22.13 -12.81 -7.67
CA LYS A 185 22.48 -12.31 -6.34
C LYS A 185 23.63 -13.07 -5.67
N LYS A 186 23.64 -14.40 -5.79
CA LYS A 186 24.67 -15.24 -5.16
C LYS A 186 26.09 -14.93 -5.66
N ALA A 187 26.25 -14.74 -6.97
CA ALA A 187 27.57 -14.47 -7.56
C ALA A 187 28.05 -13.05 -7.21
N LEU A 188 27.13 -12.09 -7.16
CA LEU A 188 27.42 -10.73 -6.69
C LEU A 188 27.87 -10.72 -5.22
N ASP A 189 27.14 -11.44 -4.35
CA ASP A 189 27.46 -11.54 -2.93
C ASP A 189 28.82 -12.21 -2.69
N GLU A 190 29.19 -13.19 -3.52
CA GLU A 190 30.49 -13.85 -3.47
C GLU A 190 31.63 -12.87 -3.81
N VAL A 191 31.53 -12.16 -4.93
CA VAL A 191 32.54 -11.15 -5.32
C VAL A 191 32.62 -10.01 -4.30
N ARG A 192 31.49 -9.57 -3.75
CA ARG A 192 31.46 -8.54 -2.69
C ARG A 192 32.22 -8.96 -1.43
N ARG A 193 32.17 -10.26 -1.08
CA ARG A 193 32.98 -10.78 0.04
C ARG A 193 34.47 -10.76 -0.28
N LEU A 194 34.85 -11.12 -1.51
CA LEU A 194 36.24 -11.07 -1.95
C LEU A 194 36.79 -9.62 -1.94
N GLN A 195 35.97 -8.63 -2.30
CA GLN A 195 36.31 -7.20 -2.19
C GLN A 195 36.51 -6.70 -0.75
N SER A 196 35.94 -7.41 0.23
CA SER A 196 36.03 -7.08 1.65
C SER A 196 36.96 -8.03 2.42
N ASP A 197 37.66 -8.91 1.71
CA ASP A 197 38.60 -9.88 2.28
C ASP A 197 39.89 -9.17 2.73
N GLU A 198 40.65 -9.80 3.62
CA GLU A 198 41.97 -9.30 4.03
C GLU A 198 43.00 -9.46 2.90
N ILE A 199 42.74 -10.36 1.94
CA ILE A 199 43.58 -10.59 0.78
C ILE A 199 43.29 -9.54 -0.30
N ASP A 200 44.32 -8.79 -0.69
CA ASP A 200 44.24 -7.84 -1.82
C ASP A 200 44.36 -8.58 -3.16
N TYR A 201 43.24 -9.12 -3.64
CA TYR A 201 43.18 -9.80 -4.95
C TYR A 201 43.50 -8.91 -6.15
N LYS A 202 43.60 -7.57 -5.98
CA LYS A 202 43.84 -6.61 -7.06
C LYS A 202 45.33 -6.26 -7.19
N HIS A 203 46.05 -6.17 -6.08
CA HIS A 203 47.44 -5.70 -6.07
C HIS A 203 48.45 -6.68 -5.46
N ASP A 204 48.03 -7.71 -4.70
CA ASP A 204 48.96 -8.71 -4.16
C ASP A 204 49.37 -9.73 -5.24
N PRO A 205 50.66 -9.80 -5.62
CA PRO A 205 51.14 -10.78 -6.62
C PRO A 205 51.04 -12.24 -6.16
N ASN A 206 50.85 -12.50 -4.85
CA ASN A 206 50.70 -13.84 -4.28
C ASN A 206 49.24 -14.27 -4.11
N ALA A 207 48.27 -13.41 -4.43
CA ALA A 207 46.86 -13.73 -4.27
C ALA A 207 46.43 -14.89 -5.19
N PRO A 208 45.51 -15.77 -4.73
CA PRO A 208 44.90 -16.78 -5.59
C PRO A 208 44.23 -16.14 -6.81
N LYS A 209 44.46 -16.70 -8.00
CA LYS A 209 43.81 -16.22 -9.22
C LYS A 209 42.31 -16.48 -9.19
N LEU A 210 41.53 -15.42 -9.36
CA LEU A 210 40.08 -15.50 -9.45
C LEU A 210 39.64 -16.10 -10.81
N PRO A 211 38.54 -16.86 -10.86
CA PRO A 211 37.89 -17.26 -12.10
C PRO A 211 37.48 -16.06 -12.96
N GLU A 212 37.48 -16.24 -14.29
CA GLU A 212 37.14 -15.17 -15.25
C GLU A 212 35.79 -14.50 -14.97
N LEU A 213 34.77 -15.28 -14.59
CA LEU A 213 33.44 -14.75 -14.24
C LEU A 213 33.49 -13.85 -13.00
N GLN A 214 34.31 -14.18 -12.00
CA GLN A 214 34.45 -13.35 -10.79
C GLN A 214 35.19 -12.05 -11.12
N ILE A 215 36.18 -12.08 -12.02
CA ILE A 215 36.87 -10.89 -12.52
C ILE A 215 35.90 -10.00 -13.32
N GLU A 216 35.07 -10.58 -14.19
CA GLU A 216 34.04 -9.83 -14.93
C GLU A 216 33.06 -9.13 -13.97
N ILE A 217 32.55 -9.87 -12.98
CA ILE A 217 31.63 -9.32 -11.98
C ILE A 217 32.31 -8.22 -11.17
N TRP A 218 33.56 -8.42 -10.75
CA TRP A 218 34.33 -7.43 -10.01
C TRP A 218 34.46 -6.11 -10.77
N ASN A 219 34.89 -6.16 -12.03
CA ASN A 219 35.00 -4.97 -12.88
C ASN A 219 33.64 -4.29 -13.10
N ALA A 220 32.57 -5.08 -13.26
CA ALA A 220 31.23 -4.53 -13.37
C ALA A 220 30.76 -3.84 -12.08
N MET A 221 31.18 -4.33 -10.91
CA MET A 221 30.90 -3.72 -9.61
C MET A 221 31.69 -2.42 -9.43
N GLU A 222 32.99 -2.38 -9.74
CA GLU A 222 33.78 -1.15 -9.68
C GLU A 222 33.19 -0.06 -10.59
N HIS A 223 32.83 -0.42 -11.83
CA HIS A 223 32.17 0.52 -12.75
C HIS A 223 30.79 0.99 -12.28
N ALA A 224 30.07 0.13 -11.57
CA ALA A 224 28.80 0.50 -10.95
C ALA A 224 29.02 1.48 -9.80
N ASP A 225 30.04 1.26 -8.97
CA ASP A 225 30.38 2.14 -7.85
C ASP A 225 30.84 3.52 -8.35
N ASP A 226 31.64 3.58 -9.41
CA ASP A 226 32.04 4.84 -10.06
C ASP A 226 30.82 5.63 -10.56
N LYS A 227 29.86 4.95 -11.20
CA LYS A 227 28.60 5.59 -11.63
C LYS A 227 27.75 6.07 -10.46
N CYS A 228 27.68 5.30 -9.38
CA CYS A 228 26.97 5.73 -8.17
C CYS A 228 27.66 6.97 -7.56
N TYR A 229 28.99 7.01 -7.58
CA TYR A 229 29.74 8.18 -7.13
C TYR A 229 29.45 9.42 -7.97
N GLU A 230 29.43 9.30 -9.30
CA GLU A 230 28.99 10.39 -10.19
C GLU A 230 27.55 10.82 -9.92
N ASN A 231 26.64 9.85 -9.75
CA ASN A 231 25.23 10.12 -9.43
C ASN A 231 25.06 10.79 -8.06
N SER A 232 26.00 10.63 -7.12
CA SER A 232 25.98 11.32 -5.83
C SER A 232 25.95 12.85 -5.99
N PHE A 233 26.57 13.40 -7.06
CA PHE A 233 26.50 14.83 -7.37
C PHE A 233 25.11 15.22 -7.87
N LYS A 234 24.48 14.40 -8.72
CA LYS A 234 23.09 14.62 -9.17
C LYS A 234 22.12 14.59 -7.99
N ILE A 235 22.26 13.62 -7.08
CA ILE A 235 21.45 13.54 -5.86
C ILE A 235 21.62 14.79 -4.99
N LYS A 236 22.87 15.25 -4.79
CA LYS A 236 23.14 16.48 -4.02
C LYS A 236 22.49 17.70 -4.66
N LEU A 237 22.61 17.86 -5.97
CA LEU A 237 22.00 18.96 -6.71
C LEU A 237 20.47 18.91 -6.64
N ALA A 238 19.86 17.75 -6.91
CA ALA A 238 18.40 17.59 -6.82
C ALA A 238 17.88 17.85 -5.39
N ARG A 239 18.61 17.45 -4.35
CA ARG A 239 18.28 17.79 -2.95
C ARG A 239 18.36 19.28 -2.68
N TYR A 240 19.31 19.98 -3.29
CA TYR A 240 19.45 21.43 -3.16
C TYR A 240 18.26 22.14 -3.83
N GLU A 241 17.98 21.83 -5.10
CA GLU A 241 16.86 22.42 -5.85
C GLU A 241 15.52 22.16 -5.15
N LEU A 242 15.27 20.93 -4.68
CA LEU A 242 14.05 20.61 -3.94
C LEU A 242 13.88 21.48 -2.68
N ARG A 243 14.96 21.78 -1.96
CA ARG A 243 14.90 22.65 -0.79
C ARG A 243 14.56 24.07 -1.18
N GLU A 244 15.21 24.61 -2.21
CA GLU A 244 14.92 25.94 -2.72
C GLU A 244 13.46 26.07 -3.17
N SER A 245 12.94 25.08 -3.89
CA SER A 245 11.55 25.06 -4.33
C SER A 245 10.56 24.90 -3.17
N PHE A 246 10.93 24.17 -2.12
CA PHE A 246 10.13 24.13 -0.90
C PHE A 246 10.09 25.49 -0.18
N GLU A 247 11.22 26.17 -0.03
CA GLU A 247 11.25 27.53 0.56
C GLU A 247 10.42 28.51 -0.29
N ARG A 248 10.56 28.50 -1.62
CA ARG A 248 9.72 29.32 -2.53
C ARG A 248 8.23 29.01 -2.39
N LEU A 249 7.87 27.74 -2.18
CA LEU A 249 6.49 27.35 -1.91
C LEU A 249 6.01 27.95 -0.60
N ILE A 250 6.78 27.86 0.49
CA ILE A 250 6.42 28.47 1.77
C ILE A 250 6.31 30.00 1.65
N ASP A 251 7.26 30.66 1.00
CA ASP A 251 7.22 32.11 0.76
C ASP A 251 6.00 32.53 -0.07
N SER A 252 5.55 31.68 -1.01
CA SER A 252 4.33 31.94 -1.79
C SER A 252 3.06 31.86 -0.93
N LEU A 253 3.05 31.01 0.10
CA LEU A 253 1.91 30.84 1.00
C LEU A 253 1.88 31.93 2.09
N TYR A 254 3.05 32.41 2.50
CA TYR A 254 3.23 33.35 3.60
C TYR A 254 4.25 34.45 3.25
N PRO A 255 3.92 35.35 2.31
CA PRO A 255 4.83 36.42 1.91
C PRO A 255 5.12 37.37 3.08
N ARG A 256 6.38 37.79 3.20
CA ARG A 256 6.83 38.78 4.18
C ARG A 256 6.86 40.19 3.59
#